data_AF-A0A410D543-F1
#
_entry.id   AF-A0A410D543-F1
#
_cell.length_a   1.000
_cell.length_b   1.000
_cell.length_c   1.000
_cell.angle_alpha   90.00
_cell.angle_beta   90.00
_cell.angle_gamma   90.00
#
_symmetry.space_group_name_H-M   'P 1'
#
loop_
_entity.id
_entity.type
_entity.pdbx_description
1 polymer ?
#
loop_
_entity_poly.entity_id
_entity_poly.type
_entity_poly.pdbx_seq_one_letter_code
_entity_poly.pdbx_strand_id
1 'polypeptide(L)'
;MERAGVERVTRLQNNYLQSHELNEKRKRKRQKGLMRRLLAFFVVFALLSTFMISSLISQSHQINEATQTKKSLQKQLSQSKHEASDVKKRIKLLHDKDYIGEIARRDYLLSNKGEIIFSKPAQTKD
;
A
#
# COMPACT_ATOMS: atom_id res chain seq x y z
N MET A 1 -80.77 22.18 37.79
CA MET A 1 -79.89 22.11 36.62
C MET A 1 -79.09 23.40 36.57
N GLU A 2 -77.88 23.41 37.13
CA GLU A 2 -77.05 24.61 37.19
C GLU A 2 -75.78 24.34 36.39
N ARG A 3 -75.60 25.10 35.32
CA ARG A 3 -74.54 24.91 34.33
C ARG A 3 -73.23 25.41 34.92
N ALA A 4 -72.29 24.49 35.20
CA ALA A 4 -70.92 24.82 35.54
C ALA A 4 -70.31 25.67 34.40
N GLY A 5 -70.04 26.93 34.71
CA GLY A 5 -69.50 27.91 33.78
C GLY A 5 -68.11 27.50 33.31
N VAL A 6 -67.96 27.33 32.00
CA VAL A 6 -66.65 27.24 31.35
C VAL A 6 -66.01 28.63 31.46
N GLU A 7 -65.07 28.81 32.39
CA GLU A 7 -64.23 30.00 32.44
C GLU A 7 -63.50 30.14 31.10
N ARG A 8 -63.89 31.14 30.32
CA ARG A 8 -63.16 31.52 29.12
C ARG A 8 -61.94 32.32 29.54
N VAL A 9 -60.84 31.63 29.82
CA VAL A 9 -59.54 32.24 30.08
C VAL A 9 -59.18 33.11 28.88
N THR A 10 -59.29 34.42 29.04
CA THR A 10 -59.06 35.39 27.98
C THR A 10 -57.56 35.56 27.81
N ARG A 11 -57.03 35.29 26.61
CA ARG A 11 -55.60 35.45 26.32
C ARG A 11 -55.22 36.92 26.55
N LEU A 12 -54.24 37.16 27.42
CA LEU A 12 -53.65 38.49 27.59
C LEU A 12 -53.10 38.94 26.22
N GLN A 13 -53.71 39.96 25.61
CA GLN A 13 -53.16 40.64 24.43
C GLN A 13 -51.94 41.44 24.88
N ASN A 14 -50.81 40.76 25.00
CA ASN A 14 -49.55 41.34 25.43
C ASN A 14 -48.60 41.47 24.23
N ASN A 15 -48.21 42.71 23.93
CA ASN A 15 -47.24 43.05 22.88
C ASN A 15 -45.92 42.26 23.04
N TYR A 16 -45.55 41.90 24.27
CA TYR A 16 -44.38 41.06 24.56
C TYR A 16 -44.51 39.66 23.96
N LEU A 17 -45.64 38.97 24.15
CA LEU A 17 -45.87 37.63 23.62
C LEU A 17 -45.88 37.64 22.09
N GLN A 18 -46.49 38.66 21.48
CA GLN A 18 -46.48 38.83 20.03
C GLN A 18 -45.06 39.08 19.50
N SER A 19 -44.26 39.92 20.17
CA SER A 19 -42.87 40.17 19.79
C SER A 19 -42.00 38.90 19.91
N HIS A 20 -42.23 38.10 20.96
CA HIS A 20 -41.53 36.84 21.19
C HIS A 20 -41.87 35.80 20.12
N GLU A 21 -43.15 35.64 19.77
CA GLU A 21 -43.58 34.74 18.70
C GLU A 21 -43.00 35.16 17.32
N LEU A 22 -42.96 36.46 17.03
CA LEU A 22 -42.36 36.97 15.80
C LEU A 22 -40.85 36.71 15.77
N ASN A 23 -40.15 36.89 16.89
CA ASN A 23 -38.72 36.61 17.00
C ASN A 23 -38.41 35.12 16.84
N GLU A 24 -39.22 34.24 17.44
CA GLU A 24 -39.09 32.79 17.29
C GLU A 24 -39.37 32.34 15.85
N LYS A 25 -40.40 32.90 15.20
CA LYS A 25 -40.66 32.66 13.77
C LYS A 25 -39.50 33.13 12.88
N ARG A 26 -38.88 34.29 13.17
CA ARG A 26 -37.70 34.81 12.46
C ARG A 26 -36.47 33.92 12.66
N LYS A 27 -36.19 33.49 13.90
CA LYS A 27 -35.09 32.55 14.21
C LYS A 27 -35.26 31.23 13.46
N ARG A 28 -36.46 30.63 13.48
CA ARG A 28 -36.74 29.38 12.75
C ARG A 28 -36.57 29.54 11.24
N LYS A 29 -37.00 30.67 10.66
CA LYS A 29 -36.76 30.98 9.23
C LYS A 29 -35.26 31.11 8.93
N ARG A 30 -34.50 31.79 9.79
CA ARG A 30 -33.04 31.95 9.66
C ARG A 30 -32.31 30.61 9.76
N GLN A 31 -32.65 29.77 10.73
CA GLN A 31 -32.07 28.43 10.89
C GLN A 31 -32.37 27.53 9.69
N LYS A 32 -33.60 27.54 9.16
CA LYS A 32 -33.94 26.81 7.93
C LYS A 32 -33.10 27.27 6.73
N GLY A 33 -32.84 28.57 6.62
CA GLY A 33 -31.95 29.13 5.59
C GLY A 33 -30.49 28.66 5.75
N LEU A 34 -29.97 28.67 6.98
CA LEU A 34 -28.63 28.15 7.27
C LEU A 34 -28.52 26.66 6.94
N MET A 35 -29.47 25.84 7.39
CA MET A 35 -29.45 24.39 7.14
C MET A 35 -29.52 24.06 5.66
N ARG A 36 -30.32 24.80 4.86
CA ARG A 36 -30.34 24.64 3.40
C ARG A 36 -28.98 24.96 2.76
N ARG A 37 -28.31 26.01 3.22
CA ARG A 37 -26.96 26.36 2.73
C ARG A 37 -25.93 25.30 3.13
N LEU A 38 -25.95 24.85 4.38
CA LEU A 38 -25.08 23.77 4.88
C LEU A 38 -25.29 22.47 4.12
N LEU A 39 -26.55 22.09 3.83
CA LEU A 39 -26.85 20.90 3.05
C LEU A 39 -26.30 21.00 1.62
N ALA A 40 -26.43 22.16 0.97
CA ALA A 40 -25.86 22.38 -0.36
C ALA A 40 -24.32 22.22 -0.35
N PHE A 41 -23.63 22.82 0.63
CA PHE A 41 -22.19 22.63 0.79
C PHE A 41 -21.81 21.17 1.09
N PHE A 42 -22.59 20.48 1.92
CA PHE A 42 -22.37 19.07 2.22
C PHE A 42 -22.50 18.18 0.98
N VAL A 43 -23.49 18.44 0.12
CA VAL A 43 -23.65 17.69 -1.14
C VAL A 43 -22.44 17.90 -2.05
N VAL A 44 -21.97 19.14 -2.21
CA VAL A 44 -20.78 19.43 -3.01
C VAL A 44 -19.55 18.75 -2.41
N PHE A 45 -19.37 18.84 -1.09
CA PHE A 45 -18.27 18.20 -0.38
C PHE A 45 -18.31 16.67 -0.50
N ALA A 46 -19.50 16.06 -0.44
CA ALA A 46 -19.68 14.63 -0.60
C ALA A 46 -19.27 14.17 -2.01
N LEU A 47 -19.65 14.91 -3.06
CA LEU A 47 -19.23 14.62 -4.44
C LEU A 47 -17.72 14.72 -4.63
N LEU A 48 -17.08 15.73 -4.03
CA LEU A 48 -15.62 15.86 -4.07
C LEU A 48 -14.94 14.72 -3.27
N SER A 49 -15.50 14.36 -2.12
CA SER A 49 -14.98 13.28 -1.28
C SER A 49 -15.08 11.93 -1.96
N THR A 50 -16.18 11.61 -2.64
CA THR A 50 -16.32 10.33 -3.37
C THR A 50 -15.29 10.23 -4.49
N PHE A 51 -15.10 11.31 -5.28
CA PHE A 51 -14.07 11.35 -6.30
C PHE A 51 -12.66 11.14 -5.73
N MET A 52 -12.35 11.81 -4.62
CA MET A 52 -11.05 11.71 -3.95
C MET A 52 -10.80 10.31 -3.37
N ILE A 53 -11.80 9.68 -2.75
CA ILE A 53 -11.74 8.32 -2.23
C ILE A 53 -11.51 7.31 -3.36
N SER A 54 -12.25 7.43 -4.48
CA SER A 54 -12.05 6.56 -5.65
C SER A 54 -10.63 6.70 -6.23
N SER A 55 -10.09 7.92 -6.28
CA SER A 55 -8.72 8.16 -6.73
C SER A 55 -7.69 7.53 -5.78
N LEU A 56 -7.87 7.66 -4.46
CA LEU A 56 -7.01 7.05 -3.44
C LEU A 56 -6.95 5.52 -3.55
N ILE A 57 -8.09 4.86 -3.77
CA ILE A 57 -8.15 3.40 -3.93
C ILE A 57 -7.37 2.98 -5.19
N SER A 58 -7.57 3.67 -6.32
CA SER A 58 -6.85 3.38 -7.57
C SER A 58 -5.34 3.59 -7.43
N GLN A 59 -4.92 4.67 -6.75
CA GLN A 59 -3.51 4.94 -6.48
C GLN A 59 -2.87 3.85 -5.61
N SER A 60 -3.58 3.34 -4.60
CA SER A 60 -3.07 2.26 -3.75
C SER A 60 -2.83 0.96 -4.54
N HIS A 61 -3.73 0.63 -5.48
CA HIS A 61 -3.53 -0.54 -6.34
C HIS A 61 -2.32 -0.38 -7.26
N GLN A 62 -2.17 0.79 -7.89
CA GLN A 62 -1.02 1.08 -8.76
C GLN A 62 0.31 1.04 -8.00
N ILE A 63 0.35 1.55 -6.76
CA ILE A 63 1.55 1.51 -5.92
C ILE A 63 1.90 0.06 -5.56
N ASN A 64 0.92 -0.76 -5.18
CA ASN A 64 1.18 -2.16 -4.83
C ASN A 64 1.69 -2.97 -6.03
N GLU A 65 1.08 -2.79 -7.20
CA GLU A 65 1.53 -3.45 -8.43
C GLU A 65 2.93 -3.00 -8.86
N ALA A 66 3.21 -1.70 -8.79
CA ALA A 66 4.53 -1.14 -9.09
C ALA A 66 5.60 -1.65 -8.11
N THR A 67 5.29 -1.75 -6.81
CA THR A 67 6.23 -2.27 -5.81
C THR A 67 6.51 -3.75 -5.98
N GLN A 68 5.50 -4.56 -6.30
CA GLN A 68 5.70 -5.98 -6.62
C GLN A 68 6.57 -6.16 -7.86
N THR A 69 6.29 -5.40 -8.92
CA THR A 69 7.08 -5.42 -10.16
C THR A 69 8.52 -4.97 -9.92
N LYS A 70 8.73 -3.93 -9.11
CA LYS A 70 10.07 -3.50 -8.72
C LYS A 70 10.81 -4.60 -7.96
N LYS A 71 10.15 -5.29 -7.02
CA LYS A 71 10.75 -6.38 -6.25
C LYS A 71 11.11 -7.58 -7.13
N SER A 72 10.27 -7.94 -8.09
CA SER A 72 10.55 -9.04 -9.03
C SER A 72 11.72 -8.69 -9.95
N LEU A 73 11.75 -7.49 -10.51
CA LEU A 73 12.86 -6.99 -11.34
C LEU A 73 14.17 -6.91 -10.54
N GLN A 74 14.13 -6.45 -9.30
CA GLN A 74 15.32 -6.41 -8.44
C GLN A 74 15.86 -7.81 -8.15
N LYS A 75 14.97 -8.79 -7.94
CA LYS A 75 15.36 -10.20 -7.78
C LYS A 75 16.03 -10.73 -9.05
N GLN A 76 15.42 -10.51 -10.21
CA GLN A 76 16.00 -10.92 -11.51
C GLN A 76 17.36 -10.28 -11.76
N LEU A 77 17.50 -8.98 -11.47
CA LEU A 77 18.76 -8.26 -11.58
C LEU A 77 19.84 -8.85 -10.67
N SER A 78 19.49 -9.15 -9.42
CA SER A 78 20.43 -9.74 -8.46
C SER A 78 20.89 -11.13 -8.88
N GLN A 79 19.97 -11.95 -9.38
CA GLN A 79 20.25 -13.28 -9.89
C GLN A 79 21.17 -13.22 -11.12
N SER A 80 20.83 -12.36 -12.09
CA SER A 80 21.64 -12.18 -13.29
C SER A 80 23.05 -11.66 -12.97
N LYS A 81 23.18 -10.74 -12.00
CA LYS A 81 24.51 -10.29 -11.52
C LYS A 81 25.30 -11.42 -10.87
N HIS A 82 24.65 -12.27 -10.08
CA HIS A 82 25.30 -13.42 -9.45
C HIS A 82 25.81 -14.38 -10.52
N GLU A 83 24.95 -14.77 -11.47
CA GLU A 83 25.30 -15.63 -12.59
C GLU A 83 26.46 -15.06 -13.41
N ALA A 84 26.43 -13.76 -13.73
CA ALA A 84 27.51 -13.08 -14.43
C ALA A 84 28.83 -13.13 -13.62
N SER A 85 28.77 -12.95 -12.30
CA SER A 85 29.95 -13.01 -11.43
C SER A 85 30.54 -14.42 -11.35
N ASP A 86 29.69 -15.45 -11.27
CA ASP A 86 30.10 -16.86 -11.23
C ASP A 86 30.76 -17.27 -12.54
N VAL A 87 30.15 -16.89 -13.67
CA VAL A 87 30.71 -17.13 -14.99
C VAL A 87 32.07 -16.44 -15.13
N LYS A 88 32.20 -15.18 -14.68
CA LYS A 88 33.47 -14.46 -14.72
C LYS A 88 34.54 -15.12 -13.85
N LYS A 89 34.17 -15.62 -12.67
CA LYS A 89 35.06 -16.38 -11.79
C LYS A 89 35.52 -17.68 -12.44
N ARG A 90 34.60 -18.43 -13.05
CA ARG A 90 34.92 -19.65 -13.81
C ARG A 90 35.87 -19.36 -14.95
N ILE A 91 35.61 -18.31 -15.75
CA ILE A 91 36.51 -17.89 -16.83
C ILE A 91 37.91 -17.60 -16.28
N LYS A 92 38.02 -16.90 -15.14
CA LYS A 92 39.32 -16.60 -14.53
C LYS A 92 40.04 -17.88 -14.10
N LEU A 93 39.34 -18.81 -13.45
CA LEU A 93 39.90 -20.10 -13.03
C LEU A 93 40.32 -20.95 -14.24
N LEU A 94 39.53 -20.97 -15.31
CA LEU A 94 39.86 -21.71 -16.53
C LEU A 94 41.06 -21.14 -17.28
N HIS A 95 41.39 -19.85 -17.12
CA HIS A 95 42.60 -19.26 -17.71
C HIS A 95 43.83 -19.42 -16.81
N ASP A 96 43.66 -19.91 -15.58
CA ASP A 96 44.75 -20.11 -14.63
C ASP A 96 45.38 -21.49 -14.85
N LYS A 97 46.65 -21.50 -15.27
CA LYS A 97 47.41 -22.73 -15.57
C LYS A 97 47.63 -23.58 -14.33
N ASP A 98 47.76 -22.97 -13.16
CA ASP A 98 47.96 -23.71 -11.91
C ASP A 98 46.67 -24.43 -11.51
N TYR A 99 45.51 -23.77 -11.68
CA TYR A 99 44.21 -24.39 -11.46
C TYR A 99 43.93 -25.54 -12.45
N ILE A 100 44.31 -25.40 -13.72
CA ILE A 100 44.24 -26.50 -14.70
C ILE A 100 45.17 -27.65 -14.28
N GLY A 101 46.37 -27.33 -13.79
CA GLY A 101 47.32 -28.32 -13.26
C GLY A 101 46.76 -29.13 -12.10
N GLU A 102 46.06 -28.47 -11.16
CA GLU A 102 45.38 -29.13 -10.03
C GLU A 102 44.26 -30.09 -10.50
N ILE A 103 43.48 -29.69 -11.51
CA ILE A 103 42.48 -30.58 -12.13
C ILE A 103 43.16 -31.78 -12.80
N ALA A 104 44.24 -31.54 -13.55
CA ALA A 104 44.98 -32.61 -14.22
C ALA A 104 45.59 -33.61 -13.22
N ARG A 105 46.14 -33.12 -12.09
CA ARG A 105 46.63 -33.96 -10.99
C ARG A 105 45.52 -34.76 -10.32
N ARG A 106 44.39 -34.13 -10.00
CA ARG A 106 43.29 -34.75 -9.26
C ARG A 106 42.50 -35.76 -10.09
N ASP A 107 42.11 -35.37 -11.30
CA ASP A 107 41.12 -36.11 -12.10
C ASP A 107 41.77 -37.01 -13.16
N TYR A 108 43.00 -36.68 -13.58
CA TYR A 108 43.74 -37.41 -14.63
C TYR A 108 45.08 -37.98 -14.16
N LEU A 109 45.41 -37.85 -12.87
CA LEU A 109 46.67 -38.33 -12.28
C LEU A 109 47.92 -37.85 -13.04
N LEU A 110 47.87 -36.65 -13.61
CA LEU A 110 49.02 -36.05 -14.29
C LEU A 110 49.97 -35.41 -13.27
N SER A 111 51.28 -35.60 -13.44
CA SER A 111 52.32 -35.10 -12.53
C SER A 111 53.40 -34.35 -13.30
N ASN A 112 53.97 -33.31 -12.70
CA ASN A 112 55.12 -32.63 -13.28
C ASN A 112 56.40 -33.47 -13.13
N LYS A 113 57.45 -33.11 -13.87
CA LYS A 113 58.77 -33.77 -13.80
C LYS A 113 59.32 -33.66 -12.37
N GLY A 114 59.37 -34.80 -11.67
CA GLY A 114 59.91 -34.92 -10.31
C GLY A 114 58.89 -35.11 -9.19
N GLU A 115 57.57 -35.11 -9.46
CA GLU A 115 56.55 -35.43 -8.45
C GLU A 115 56.20 -36.95 -8.46
N ILE A 116 55.81 -37.52 -7.31
CA ILE A 116 55.45 -38.94 -7.13
C ILE A 116 53.95 -39.03 -6.87
N ILE A 117 53.21 -39.76 -7.70
CA ILE A 117 51.75 -39.92 -7.58
C ILE A 117 51.40 -41.08 -6.66
N PHE A 118 50.64 -40.81 -5.59
CA PHE A 118 50.06 -41.84 -4.73
C PHE A 118 48.57 -42.01 -5.06
N SER A 119 48.22 -43.05 -5.83
CA SER A 119 46.82 -43.40 -6.04
C SER A 119 46.29 -44.20 -4.85
N LYS A 120 45.09 -43.85 -4.35
CA LYS A 120 44.39 -44.71 -3.40
C LYS A 120 43.89 -45.95 -4.15
N PRO A 121 43.95 -47.16 -3.56
CA PRO A 121 43.46 -48.36 -4.22
C PRO A 121 42.01 -48.16 -4.64
N ALA A 122 41.71 -48.48 -5.90
CA ALA A 122 40.40 -48.28 -6.49
C ALA A 122 39.34 -48.95 -5.61
N GLN A 123 38.41 -48.16 -5.08
CA GLN A 123 37.17 -48.70 -4.57
C GLN A 123 36.35 -49.07 -5.80
N THR A 124 36.51 -50.30 -6.28
CA THR A 124 35.59 -50.96 -7.20
C THR A 124 34.20 -50.82 -6.59
N LYS A 125 33.37 -49.97 -7.20
CA LYS A 125 31.93 -50.00 -6.95
C LYS A 125 31.38 -51.20 -7.71
N ASP A 126 30.96 -52.21 -6.94
CA ASP A 126 29.90 -53.13 -7.37
C ASP A 126 28.58 -52.37 -7.56
#